data_AF-A0A838R2A4-F1
#
_entry.id   AF-A0A838R2A4-F1
#
_cell.length_a   1.000
_cell.length_b   1.000
_cell.length_c   1.000
_cell.angle_alpha   90.00
_cell.angle_beta   90.00
_cell.angle_gamma   90.00
#
_symmetry.space_group_name_H-M   'P 1'
#
loop_
_entity.id
_entity.type
_entity.pdbx_description
1 polymer ?
#
loop_
_entity_poly.entity_id
_entity_poly.type
_entity_poly.pdbx_seq_one_letter_code
_entity_poly.pdbx_strand_id
1 'polypeptide(L)'
;MSSLINTEGAWMVLTAAATNSACALVGCYLVLRRMSLMGDALSHAVLPGLVLAFIASGRMFGAENAYSIGPLLVGAVAAGLLTTVLTQTLHEYAGVPADASMGVVFTALFALGVVLIKKNLEGVHFDLSCVYQGNLEYISWDTWQVFGYDLPRALVVTGGVLLLNAAVIIALWKELKLSSFDPALATTMG
;
A
#
# COMPACT_ATOMS: atom_id res chain seq x y z
N MET A 1 -32.06 2.57 -2.20
CA MET A 1 -31.77 1.12 -2.04
C MET A 1 -31.66 0.36 -3.36
N SER A 2 -32.34 0.79 -4.44
CA SER A 2 -32.32 0.09 -5.76
C SER A 2 -31.15 0.46 -6.68
N SER A 3 -30.42 1.55 -6.42
CA SER A 3 -29.28 1.97 -7.27
C SER A 3 -27.98 1.19 -7.02
N LEU A 4 -27.83 0.52 -5.87
CA LEU A 4 -26.66 -0.29 -5.54
C LEU A 4 -26.64 -1.68 -6.24
N ILE A 5 -27.76 -2.10 -6.84
CA ILE A 5 -27.89 -3.37 -7.59
C ILE A 5 -27.78 -3.11 -9.11
N ASN A 6 -27.24 -1.95 -9.53
CA ASN A 6 -26.80 -1.76 -10.91
C ASN A 6 -25.41 -2.38 -11.09
N THR A 7 -25.08 -2.79 -12.32
CA THR A 7 -23.79 -3.40 -12.68
C THR A 7 -22.59 -2.62 -12.14
N GLU A 8 -22.66 -1.29 -12.12
CA GLU A 8 -21.61 -0.42 -11.56
C GLU A 8 -21.45 -0.52 -10.04
N GLY A 9 -22.56 -0.60 -9.29
CA GLY A 9 -22.51 -0.80 -7.84
C GLY A 9 -21.95 -2.18 -7.47
N ALA A 10 -22.24 -3.19 -8.27
CA ALA A 10 -21.68 -4.54 -8.08
C ALA A 10 -20.15 -4.54 -8.23
N TRP A 11 -19.60 -3.81 -9.20
CA TRP A 11 -18.16 -3.68 -9.39
C TRP A 11 -17.45 -2.97 -8.22
N MET A 12 -18.07 -1.93 -7.66
CA MET A 12 -17.56 -1.23 -6.48
C MET A 12 -17.49 -2.17 -5.27
N VAL A 13 -18.58 -2.91 -5.01
CA VAL A 13 -18.64 -3.87 -3.90
C VAL A 13 -17.63 -5.00 -4.07
N LEU A 14 -17.48 -5.56 -5.28
CA LEU A 14 -16.48 -6.60 -5.56
C LEU A 14 -15.06 -6.10 -5.33
N THR A 15 -14.74 -4.89 -5.79
CA THR A 15 -13.41 -4.31 -5.61
C THR A 15 -13.13 -4.03 -4.13
N ALA A 16 -14.10 -3.48 -3.40
CA ALA A 16 -13.98 -3.26 -1.97
C ALA A 16 -13.80 -4.58 -1.18
N ALA A 17 -14.55 -5.63 -1.54
CA ALA A 17 -14.44 -6.94 -0.92
C ALA A 17 -13.07 -7.59 -1.19
N ALA A 18 -12.56 -7.49 -2.42
CA ALA A 18 -11.24 -8.00 -2.80
C ALA A 18 -10.12 -7.28 -2.03
N THR A 19 -10.17 -5.95 -1.98
CA THR A 19 -9.21 -5.13 -1.23
C THR A 19 -9.24 -5.45 0.26
N ASN A 20 -10.44 -5.49 0.87
CA ASN A 20 -10.59 -5.84 2.29
C ASN A 20 -10.06 -7.23 2.60
N SER A 21 -10.30 -8.21 1.72
CA SER A 21 -9.79 -9.57 1.89
C SER A 21 -8.25 -9.60 1.84
N ALA A 22 -7.65 -8.84 0.92
CA ALA A 22 -6.19 -8.76 0.80
C ALA A 22 -5.55 -8.13 2.05
N CYS A 23 -6.16 -7.06 2.56
CA CYS A 23 -5.70 -6.38 3.77
C CYS A 23 -5.93 -7.23 5.03
N ALA A 24 -7.08 -7.89 5.16
CA ALA A 24 -7.41 -8.72 6.32
C ALA A 24 -6.45 -9.91 6.47
N LEU A 25 -6.09 -10.57 5.36
CA LEU A 25 -5.13 -11.67 5.36
C LEU A 25 -3.79 -11.25 5.98
N VAL A 26 -3.21 -10.14 5.53
CA VAL A 26 -1.94 -9.63 6.04
C VAL A 26 -2.10 -9.10 7.48
N GLY A 27 -3.20 -8.40 7.76
CA GLY A 27 -3.50 -7.82 9.07
C GLY A 27 -3.58 -8.85 10.19
N CYS A 28 -4.18 -10.02 9.95
CA CYS A 28 -4.23 -11.10 10.94
C CYS A 28 -2.82 -11.55 11.40
N TYR A 29 -1.86 -11.64 10.47
CA TYR A 29 -0.48 -12.01 10.81
C TYR A 29 0.27 -10.89 11.56
N LEU A 30 0.04 -9.62 11.18
CA LEU A 30 0.63 -8.48 11.88
C LEU A 30 0.18 -8.40 13.34
N VAL A 31 -1.10 -8.67 13.61
CA VAL A 31 -1.66 -8.72 14.97
C VAL A 31 -1.05 -9.86 15.78
N LEU A 32 -0.96 -11.07 15.21
CA LEU A 32 -0.36 -12.23 15.88
C LEU A 32 1.11 -11.98 16.26
N ARG A 33 1.85 -11.21 15.46
CA ARG A 33 3.25 -10.84 15.72
C ARG A 33 3.42 -9.63 16.64
N ARG A 34 2.34 -9.09 17.21
CA ARG A 34 2.35 -7.85 18.02
C ARG A 34 2.92 -6.63 17.29
N MET A 35 2.88 -6.63 15.96
CA MET A 35 3.31 -5.50 15.11
C MET A 35 2.12 -4.71 14.60
N SER A 36 1.13 -4.46 15.46
CA SER A 36 -0.12 -3.77 15.08
C SER A 36 0.12 -2.31 14.65
N LEU A 37 1.17 -1.67 15.17
CA LEU A 37 1.57 -0.29 14.82
C LEU A 37 2.17 -0.17 13.41
N MET A 38 2.59 -1.28 12.80
CA MET A 38 3.25 -1.27 11.50
C MET A 38 2.30 -0.88 10.36
N GLY A 39 1.01 -1.24 10.46
CA GLY A 39 -0.01 -0.87 9.46
C GLY A 39 -0.28 0.64 9.41
N ASP A 40 -0.31 1.29 10.58
CA ASP A 40 -0.48 2.74 10.68
C ASP A 40 0.77 3.49 10.16
N ALA A 41 1.96 3.03 10.56
CA ALA A 41 3.22 3.58 10.09
C ALA A 41 3.38 3.51 8.56
N LEU A 42 3.01 2.38 7.94
CA LEU A 42 3.08 2.20 6.48
C LEU A 42 2.16 3.19 5.74
N SER A 43 0.94 3.40 6.23
CA SER A 43 -0.01 4.31 5.58
C SER A 43 0.53 5.74 5.51
N HIS A 44 1.18 6.21 6.59
CA HIS A 44 1.78 7.53 6.65
C HIS A 44 3.11 7.65 5.88
N ALA A 45 3.88 6.55 5.78
CA ALA A 45 5.17 6.54 5.10
C ALA A 45 5.08 6.39 3.58
N VAL A 46 3.97 5.86 3.04
CA VAL A 46 3.76 5.72 1.59
C VAL A 46 3.52 7.08 0.90
N LEU A 47 2.96 8.06 1.63
CA LEU A 47 2.65 9.40 1.15
C LEU A 47 3.84 10.15 0.51
N PRO A 48 5.01 10.33 1.18
CA PRO A 48 6.18 10.93 0.54
C PRO A 48 6.64 10.17 -0.71
N GLY A 49 6.46 8.85 -0.72
CA GLY A 49 6.75 8.01 -1.87
C GLY A 49 5.91 8.31 -3.09
N LEU A 50 4.60 8.40 -2.90
CA LEU A 50 3.65 8.77 -3.95
C LEU A 50 3.97 10.15 -4.53
N VAL A 51 4.32 11.11 -3.68
CA VAL A 51 4.68 12.48 -4.10
C VAL A 51 5.97 12.48 -4.91
N LEU A 52 7.00 11.76 -4.45
CA LEU A 52 8.25 11.61 -5.19
C LEU A 52 8.03 10.91 -6.53
N ALA A 53 7.21 9.86 -6.55
CA ALA A 53 6.82 9.14 -7.77
C ALA A 53 6.12 10.08 -8.76
N PHE A 54 5.20 10.89 -8.27
CA PHE A 54 4.45 11.86 -9.06
C PHE A 54 5.37 12.93 -9.66
N ILE A 55 6.27 13.51 -8.85
CA ILE A 55 7.26 14.48 -9.32
C ILE A 55 8.21 13.86 -10.35
N ALA A 56 8.71 12.64 -10.08
CA ALA A 56 9.61 11.94 -10.99
C ALA A 56 8.91 11.56 -12.31
N SER A 57 7.68 11.07 -12.25
CA SER A 57 6.85 10.72 -13.42
C SER A 57 6.52 11.97 -14.26
N GLY A 58 6.15 13.08 -13.60
CA GLY A 58 5.91 14.37 -14.26
C GLY A 58 7.14 14.95 -14.94
N ARG A 59 8.36 14.69 -14.42
CA ARG A 59 9.62 15.11 -15.05
C ARG A 59 10.14 14.17 -16.13
N MET A 60 9.87 12.86 -16.05
CA MET A 60 10.40 11.87 -16.99
C MET A 60 9.49 11.53 -18.16
N PHE A 61 8.16 11.59 -18.00
CA PHE A 61 7.21 11.06 -19.00
C PHE A 61 6.24 12.09 -19.61
N GLY A 62 6.36 13.37 -19.25
CA GLY A 62 5.43 14.42 -19.65
C GLY A 62 4.10 14.36 -18.88
N ALA A 63 3.44 15.51 -18.71
CA ALA A 63 2.24 15.68 -17.87
C ALA A 63 1.07 14.75 -18.24
N GLU A 64 1.07 14.23 -19.47
CA GLU A 64 0.04 13.38 -20.05
C GLU A 64 0.10 11.89 -19.62
N ASN A 65 1.26 11.39 -19.15
CA ASN A 65 1.39 10.01 -18.61
C ASN A 65 1.60 9.94 -17.09
N ALA A 66 1.63 11.09 -16.42
CA ALA A 66 1.88 11.19 -14.98
C ALA A 66 0.83 10.47 -14.11
N TYR A 67 -0.38 10.27 -14.63
CA TYR A 67 -1.49 9.58 -13.97
C TYR A 67 -1.50 8.05 -14.17
N SER A 68 -0.49 7.49 -14.85
CA SER A 68 -0.40 6.05 -15.01
C SER A 68 -0.05 5.38 -13.67
N ILE A 69 -0.84 4.36 -13.29
CA ILE A 69 -0.66 3.63 -12.02
C ILE A 69 0.70 2.93 -11.93
N GLY A 70 1.32 2.56 -13.06
CA GLY A 70 2.62 1.89 -13.09
C GLY A 70 3.71 2.62 -12.29
N PRO A 71 4.11 3.84 -12.70
CA PRO A 71 5.13 4.62 -11.98
C PRO A 71 4.70 4.99 -10.55
N LEU A 72 3.41 5.22 -10.32
CA LEU A 72 2.89 5.54 -8.99
C LEU A 72 3.06 4.35 -8.01
N LEU A 73 2.76 3.14 -8.48
CA LEU A 73 2.89 1.90 -7.71
C LEU A 73 4.36 1.58 -7.44
N VAL A 74 5.24 1.78 -8.42
CA VAL A 74 6.69 1.65 -8.25
C VAL A 74 7.22 2.61 -7.19
N GLY A 75 6.80 3.87 -7.21
CA GLY A 75 7.25 4.84 -6.21
C GLY A 75 6.67 4.60 -4.81
N ALA A 76 5.43 4.12 -4.71
CA ALA A 76 4.85 3.67 -3.45
C ALA A 76 5.64 2.49 -2.84
N VAL A 77 5.98 1.49 -3.65
CA VAL A 77 6.79 0.33 -3.24
C VAL A 77 8.20 0.77 -2.86
N ALA A 78 8.84 1.63 -3.67
CA ALA A 78 10.18 2.13 -3.39
C ALA A 78 10.26 2.91 -2.08
N ALA A 79 9.26 3.73 -1.76
CA ALA A 79 9.20 4.44 -0.50
C ALA A 79 8.88 3.53 0.68
N GLY A 80 8.01 2.53 0.49
CA GLY A 80 7.79 1.47 1.48
C GLY A 80 9.12 0.77 1.82
N LEU A 81 9.87 0.35 0.80
CA LEU A 81 11.20 -0.24 0.96
C LEU A 81 12.18 0.70 1.67
N LEU A 82 12.25 1.96 1.23
CA LEU A 82 13.11 2.96 1.87
C LEU A 82 12.77 3.13 3.35
N THR A 83 11.48 3.17 3.69
CA THR A 83 10.99 3.26 5.08
C THR A 83 11.43 2.04 5.89
N THR A 84 11.27 0.83 5.35
CA THR A 84 11.69 -0.40 6.03
C THR A 84 13.19 -0.42 6.29
N VAL A 85 14.01 -0.03 5.31
CA VAL A 85 15.48 0.05 5.46
C VAL A 85 15.88 1.10 6.49
N LEU A 86 15.28 2.30 6.45
CA LEU A 86 15.52 3.36 7.43
C LEU A 86 15.16 2.90 8.85
N THR A 87 14.02 2.24 8.99
CA THR A 87 13.55 1.69 10.28
C THR A 87 14.49 0.62 10.82
N GLN A 88 14.91 -0.32 9.97
CA GLN A 88 15.81 -1.40 10.36
C GLN A 88 17.20 -0.85 10.73
N THR A 89 17.71 0.10 9.95
CA THR A 89 19.00 0.77 10.23
C THR A 89 18.94 1.52 11.57
N LEU A 90 17.85 2.25 11.84
CA LEU A 90 17.66 2.93 13.12
C LEU A 90 17.52 1.96 14.29
N HIS A 91 16.86 0.82 14.09
CA HIS A 91 16.78 -0.23 15.10
C HIS A 91 18.16 -0.80 15.45
N GLU A 92 18.96 -1.15 14.44
CA GLU A 92 20.31 -1.70 14.61
C GLU A 92 21.29 -0.69 15.22
N TYR A 93 21.30 0.56 14.75
CA TYR A 93 22.24 1.57 15.24
C TYR A 93 21.87 2.19 16.58
N ALA A 94 20.58 2.43 16.84
CA ALA A 94 20.14 3.14 18.03
C ALA A 94 19.81 2.21 19.21
N GLY A 95 19.66 0.90 18.98
CA GLY A 95 19.31 -0.08 20.02
C GLY A 95 17.94 0.16 20.66
N VAL A 96 17.09 0.95 20.00
CA VAL A 96 15.76 1.35 20.48
C VAL A 96 14.73 0.28 20.05
N PRO A 97 13.69 -0.02 20.86
CA PRO A 97 12.64 -0.95 20.49
C PRO A 97 12.07 -0.65 19.08
N ALA A 98 11.81 -1.71 18.31
CA ALA A 98 11.37 -1.59 16.91
C ALA A 98 10.13 -0.68 16.75
N ASP A 99 9.21 -0.70 17.71
CA ASP A 99 8.01 0.14 17.72
C ASP A 99 8.34 1.64 17.82
N ALA A 100 9.35 2.01 18.61
CA ALA A 100 9.78 3.39 18.77
C ALA A 100 10.60 3.87 17.57
N SER A 101 11.44 3.02 16.98
CA SER A 101 12.15 3.35 15.73
C SER A 101 11.17 3.53 14.57
N MET A 102 10.16 2.65 14.42
CA MET A 102 9.09 2.84 13.45
C MET A 102 8.39 4.19 13.65
N GLY A 103 8.08 4.53 14.90
CA GLY A 103 7.50 5.81 15.32
C GLY A 103 8.22 7.04 14.76
N VAL A 104 9.54 7.07 14.96
CA VAL A 104 10.37 8.20 14.54
C VAL A 104 10.51 8.26 13.01
N VAL A 105 10.66 7.11 12.35
CA VAL A 105 10.83 7.08 10.88
C VAL A 105 9.56 7.52 10.17
N PHE A 106 8.39 6.99 10.55
CA PHE A 106 7.16 7.35 9.84
C PHE A 106 6.82 8.83 10.02
N THR A 107 7.01 9.39 11.23
CA THR A 107 6.72 10.81 11.49
C THR A 107 7.65 11.73 10.71
N ALA A 108 8.93 11.40 10.61
CA ALA A 108 9.90 12.13 9.81
C ALA A 108 9.57 12.06 8.30
N LEU A 109 9.23 10.87 7.79
CA LEU A 109 8.85 10.68 6.40
C LEU A 109 7.54 11.39 6.05
N PHE A 110 6.56 11.35 6.95
CA PHE A 110 5.29 12.05 6.78
C PHE A 110 5.51 13.56 6.71
N ALA A 111 6.28 14.14 7.65
CA ALA A 111 6.64 15.55 7.63
C ALA A 111 7.38 15.94 6.33
N LEU A 112 8.30 15.10 5.87
CA LEU A 112 9.02 15.29 4.61
C LEU A 112 8.05 15.29 3.42
N GLY A 113 7.10 14.35 3.37
CA GLY A 113 6.09 14.26 2.32
C GLY A 113 5.22 15.53 2.25
N VAL A 114 4.73 15.99 3.39
CA VAL A 114 3.93 17.23 3.49
C VAL A 114 4.73 18.45 3.03
N VAL A 115 6.01 18.57 3.41
CA VAL A 115 6.89 19.66 2.97
C VAL A 115 7.13 19.59 1.45
N LEU A 116 7.35 18.40 0.90
CA LEU A 116 7.53 18.21 -0.54
C LEU A 116 6.31 18.63 -1.34
N ILE A 117 5.11 18.29 -0.86
CA ILE A 117 3.85 18.71 -1.47
C ILE A 117 3.76 20.24 -1.44
N LYS A 118 3.92 20.85 -0.26
CA LYS A 118 3.82 22.31 -0.13
C LYS A 118 4.80 23.05 -1.02
N LYS A 119 6.01 22.53 -1.22
CA LYS A 119 7.05 23.19 -2.00
C LYS A 119 6.90 23.01 -3.52
N ASN A 120 6.37 21.87 -3.98
CA ASN A 120 6.31 21.55 -5.42
C ASN A 120 4.91 21.62 -6.03
N LEU A 121 3.85 21.72 -5.22
CA LEU A 121 2.44 21.69 -5.68
C LEU A 121 1.65 22.96 -5.31
N GLU A 122 2.28 24.13 -5.29
CA GLU A 122 1.59 25.43 -5.05
C GLU A 122 0.48 25.79 -6.08
N GLY A 123 0.20 24.95 -7.08
CA GLY A 123 -0.86 25.17 -8.07
C GLY A 123 -1.64 23.92 -8.52
N VAL A 124 -1.41 22.75 -7.93
CA VAL A 124 -2.15 21.52 -8.26
C VAL A 124 -2.89 21.09 -7.00
N HIS A 125 -4.23 21.08 -7.03
CA HIS A 125 -5.08 20.53 -5.98
C HIS A 125 -4.84 19.01 -5.85
N PHE A 126 -3.70 18.63 -5.27
CA PHE A 126 -3.43 17.27 -4.87
C PHE A 126 -4.12 17.08 -3.52
N ASP A 127 -5.38 16.66 -3.58
CA ASP A 127 -6.17 16.44 -2.39
C ASP A 127 -5.61 15.21 -1.67
N LEU A 128 -4.90 15.46 -0.57
CA LEU A 128 -4.33 14.44 0.29
C LEU A 128 -5.42 13.46 0.74
N SER A 129 -6.65 13.95 0.91
CA SER A 129 -7.81 13.16 1.29
C SER A 129 -8.21 12.18 0.19
N CYS A 130 -8.16 12.59 -1.08
CA CYS A 130 -8.46 11.69 -2.19
C CYS A 130 -7.43 10.58 -2.36
N VAL A 131 -6.14 10.85 -2.10
CA VAL A 131 -5.09 9.84 -2.18
C VAL A 131 -5.11 8.89 -0.98
N TYR A 132 -5.43 9.41 0.21
CA TYR A 132 -5.41 8.62 1.45
C TYR A 132 -6.70 7.83 1.69
N GLN A 133 -7.86 8.42 1.39
CA GLN A 133 -9.16 7.76 1.57
C GLN A 133 -9.52 6.88 0.36
N GLY A 134 -8.92 7.17 -0.80
CA GLY A 134 -9.35 6.60 -2.07
C GLY A 134 -10.77 7.07 -2.44
N ASN A 135 -11.07 7.14 -3.73
CA ASN A 135 -12.44 7.39 -4.16
C ASN A 135 -12.97 6.16 -4.91
N LEU A 136 -13.84 5.40 -4.23
CA LEU A 136 -14.45 4.20 -4.80
C LEU A 136 -15.48 4.51 -5.90
N GLU A 137 -15.97 5.75 -5.98
CA GLU A 137 -16.99 6.17 -6.95
C GLU A 137 -16.43 6.20 -8.37
N TYR A 138 -15.11 6.43 -8.55
CA TYR A 138 -14.47 6.44 -9.88
C TYR A 138 -14.11 5.05 -10.41
N ILE A 139 -14.34 3.98 -9.63
CA ILE A 139 -13.96 2.62 -10.02
C ILE A 139 -14.73 2.14 -11.26
N SER A 140 -15.99 2.55 -11.43
CA SER A 140 -16.80 2.15 -12.59
C SER A 140 -16.43 2.87 -13.89
N TRP A 141 -15.72 4.01 -13.80
CA TRP A 141 -15.35 4.82 -14.97
C TRP A 141 -13.95 4.54 -15.53
N ASP A 142 -13.03 3.94 -14.76
CA ASP A 142 -11.70 3.49 -15.24
C ASP A 142 -11.70 1.98 -15.52
N THR A 143 -12.21 1.59 -16.69
CA THR A 143 -12.28 0.19 -17.14
C THR A 143 -11.14 -0.16 -18.10
N TRP A 144 -10.59 -1.36 -17.92
CA TRP A 144 -9.63 -1.97 -18.83
C TRP A 144 -10.29 -3.18 -19.51
N GLN A 145 -10.14 -3.30 -20.82
CA GLN A 145 -10.59 -4.48 -21.56
C GLN A 145 -9.66 -5.67 -21.31
N VAL A 146 -10.08 -6.56 -20.42
CA VAL A 146 -9.36 -7.79 -20.08
C VAL A 146 -10.18 -8.97 -20.58
N PHE A 147 -9.60 -9.78 -21.48
CA PHE A 147 -10.27 -10.96 -22.07
C PHE A 147 -11.62 -10.67 -22.75
N GLY A 148 -11.81 -9.47 -23.31
CA GLY A 148 -13.03 -9.09 -24.06
C GLY A 148 -14.20 -8.61 -23.20
N TYR A 149 -14.00 -8.47 -21.88
CA TYR A 149 -14.96 -7.84 -20.97
C TYR A 149 -14.38 -6.54 -20.41
N ASP A 150 -15.22 -5.51 -20.25
CA ASP A 150 -14.84 -4.26 -19.58
C ASP A 150 -14.78 -4.50 -18.08
N LEU A 151 -13.58 -4.76 -17.55
CA LEU A 151 -13.36 -4.91 -16.11
C LEU A 151 -12.81 -3.61 -15.51
N PRO A 152 -13.25 -3.22 -14.31
CA PRO A 152 -12.63 -2.12 -13.58
C PRO A 152 -11.14 -2.41 -13.38
N ARG A 153 -10.28 -1.47 -13.76
CA ARG A 153 -8.83 -1.59 -13.61
C ARG A 153 -8.43 -1.86 -12.15
N ALA A 154 -9.09 -1.19 -11.21
CA ALA A 154 -8.85 -1.35 -9.80
C ALA A 154 -9.06 -2.80 -9.35
N LEU A 155 -10.11 -3.47 -9.84
CA LEU A 155 -10.42 -4.87 -9.51
C LEU A 155 -9.34 -5.83 -10.01
N VAL A 156 -8.80 -5.60 -11.20
CA VAL A 156 -7.74 -6.44 -11.78
C VAL A 156 -6.46 -6.32 -10.96
N VAL A 157 -6.08 -5.09 -10.59
CA VAL A 157 -4.87 -4.85 -9.79
C VAL A 157 -5.03 -5.39 -8.36
N THR A 158 -6.13 -5.06 -7.67
CA THR A 158 -6.34 -5.53 -6.29
C THR A 158 -6.60 -7.02 -6.24
N GLY A 159 -7.28 -7.59 -7.25
CA GLY A 159 -7.39 -9.04 -7.44
C GLY A 159 -6.03 -9.70 -7.65
N GLY A 160 -5.15 -9.11 -8.46
CA GLY A 160 -3.77 -9.56 -8.61
C GLY A 160 -2.98 -9.54 -7.31
N VAL A 161 -3.07 -8.45 -6.54
CA VAL A 161 -2.44 -8.32 -5.21
C VAL A 161 -3.01 -9.35 -4.22
N LEU A 162 -4.34 -9.56 -4.22
CA LEU A 162 -4.99 -10.57 -3.39
C LEU A 162 -4.48 -11.97 -3.72
N LEU A 163 -4.41 -12.31 -5.02
CA LEU A 163 -3.89 -13.60 -5.47
C LEU A 163 -2.41 -13.77 -5.13
N LEU A 164 -1.61 -12.73 -5.29
CA LEU A 164 -0.20 -12.73 -4.88
C LEU A 164 -0.07 -12.97 -3.37
N ASN A 165 -0.80 -12.22 -2.55
CA ASN A 165 -0.81 -12.40 -1.09
C ASN A 165 -1.25 -13.81 -0.70
N ALA A 166 -2.32 -14.32 -1.30
CA ALA A 166 -2.80 -15.67 -1.06
C ALA A 166 -1.77 -16.72 -1.48
N ALA A 167 -1.13 -16.57 -2.65
CA ALA A 167 -0.10 -17.47 -3.15
C ALA A 167 1.13 -17.49 -2.22
N VAL A 168 1.59 -16.31 -1.76
CA VAL A 168 2.69 -16.18 -0.81
C VAL A 168 2.34 -16.85 0.53
N ILE A 169 1.13 -16.62 1.05
CA ILE A 169 0.67 -17.23 2.31
C ILE A 169 0.56 -18.75 2.18
N ILE A 170 0.03 -19.26 1.07
CA ILE A 170 -0.12 -20.71 0.84
C ILE A 170 1.26 -21.36 0.68
N ALA A 171 2.16 -20.76 -0.09
CA ALA A 171 3.51 -21.27 -0.30
C ALA A 171 4.33 -21.28 1.00
N LEU A 172 4.26 -20.21 1.78
CA LEU A 172 4.99 -20.03 3.03
C LEU A 172 4.18 -20.44 4.27
N TRP A 173 3.09 -21.19 4.12
CA TRP A 173 2.16 -21.47 5.22
C TRP A 173 2.84 -22.16 6.41
N LYS A 174 3.80 -23.04 6.12
CA LYS A 174 4.58 -23.76 7.15
C LYS A 174 5.49 -22.81 7.92
N GLU A 175 6.21 -21.94 7.22
CA GLU A 175 7.16 -20.99 7.79
C GLU A 175 6.46 -19.87 8.57
N LEU A 176 5.38 -19.31 8.01
CA LEU A 176 4.59 -18.27 8.66
C LEU A 176 3.94 -18.77 9.95
N LYS A 177 3.45 -20.02 9.97
CA LYS A 177 2.89 -20.62 11.19
C LYS A 177 3.97 -20.86 12.25
N LEU A 178 5.12 -21.40 11.86
CA LEU A 178 6.23 -21.66 12.78
C LEU A 178 6.75 -20.35 13.38
N SER A 179 7.03 -19.35 12.55
CA SER A 179 7.55 -18.05 12.97
C SER A 179 6.57 -17.25 13.83
N SER A 180 5.25 -17.42 13.64
CA SER A 180 4.24 -16.66 14.41
C SER A 180 3.89 -17.29 15.76
N PHE A 181 4.05 -18.60 15.92
CA PHE A 181 3.69 -19.32 17.17
C PHE A 181 4.90 -19.75 18.00
N ASP A 182 6.05 -20.02 17.36
CA ASP A 182 7.29 -20.39 18.05
C ASP A 182 8.52 -19.81 17.34
N PRO A 183 8.85 -18.52 17.58
CA PRO A 183 10.03 -17.88 17.00
C PRO A 183 11.35 -18.55 17.43
N ALA A 184 11.38 -19.21 18.59
CA ALA A 184 12.58 -19.89 19.10
C ALA A 184 12.85 -21.21 18.34
N LEU A 185 11.80 -21.98 18.05
CA LEU A 185 11.90 -23.17 17.18
C LEU A 185 12.23 -22.80 15.74
N ALA A 186 11.67 -21.70 15.21
CA ALA A 186 12.00 -21.21 13.87
C ALA A 186 13.50 -20.88 13.73
N THR A 187 14.09 -20.22 14.73
CA THR A 187 15.51 -19.84 14.73
C THR A 187 16.45 -21.06 14.78
N THR A 188 15.99 -22.20 15.33
CA THR A 188 16.79 -23.43 15.43
C THR A 188 16.62 -24.36 14.23
N MET A 189 15.53 -24.23 13.48
CA MET A 189 15.27 -25.03 12.28
C MET A 189 15.86 -24.45 10.99
N GLY A 190 16.35 -23.20 11.03
CA GLY A 190 16.92 -22.50 9.87
C GLY A 190 15.94 -21.52 9.25
#